data_AF-A0A1V5IL08-F1
#
_entry.id   AF-A0A1V5IL08-F1
#
_cell.length_a   1.000
_cell.length_b   1.000
_cell.length_c   1.000
_cell.angle_alpha   90.00
_cell.angle_beta   90.00
_cell.angle_gamma   90.00
#
_symmetry.space_group_name_H-M   'P 1'
#
loop_
_entity.id
_entity.type
_entity.pdbx_description
1 polymer ?
#
loop_
_entity_poly.entity_id
_entity_poly.type
_entity_poly.pdbx_seq_one_letter_code
_entity_poly.pdbx_strand_id
1 'polypeptide(L)'
;MNYFLPSAKLRSKERVGAKVRKRYDAPQTPYRRLIALGALDKKTAARLGAEYLALNPAELRRRLTDNEKKLMRMCSLKTQTRGREVAATG
;
A
#
# COMPACT_ATOMS: atom_id res chain seq x y z
N MET A 1 -3.56 -4.46 -4.47
CA MET A 1 -3.05 -3.70 -5.64
C MET A 1 -2.52 -2.37 -5.12
N ASN A 2 -1.21 -2.07 -5.20
CA ASN A 2 -0.64 -0.87 -4.59
C ASN A 2 -0.65 0.32 -5.56
N TYR A 3 -1.67 1.17 -5.48
CA TYR A 3 -1.89 2.32 -6.38
C TYR A 3 -0.69 3.29 -6.47
N PHE A 4 0.06 3.45 -5.36
CA PHE A 4 1.21 4.35 -5.25
C PHE A 4 2.58 3.66 -5.37
N LEU A 5 2.65 2.32 -5.22
CA LEU A 5 3.95 1.65 -5.21
C LEU A 5 4.34 1.23 -6.63
N PRO A 6 5.57 1.54 -7.07
CA PRO A 6 6.06 1.09 -8.36
C PRO A 6 6.21 -0.44 -8.35
N SER A 7 5.76 -1.09 -9.42
CA SER A 7 5.92 -2.54 -9.60
C SER A 7 6.43 -2.84 -11.01
N ALA A 8 7.48 -3.67 -11.07
CA ALA A 8 7.99 -4.22 -12.31
C ALA A 8 7.16 -5.45 -12.71
N LYS A 9 6.49 -5.38 -13.86
CA LYS A 9 5.74 -6.47 -14.47
C LYS A 9 6.63 -7.27 -15.40
N LEU A 10 6.43 -8.59 -15.40
CA LEU A 10 7.13 -9.50 -16.29
C LEU A 10 6.62 -9.27 -17.73
N ARG A 11 7.50 -8.85 -18.65
CA ARG A 11 7.15 -8.68 -20.06
C ARG A 11 7.27 -9.99 -20.83
N SER A 12 8.34 -10.74 -20.56
CA SER A 12 8.55 -12.03 -21.19
C SER A 12 9.36 -12.96 -20.32
N LYS A 13 9.17 -14.26 -20.55
CA LYS A 13 9.93 -15.34 -19.97
C LYS A 13 10.25 -16.34 -21.06
N GLU A 14 11.54 -16.66 -21.21
CA GLU A 14 12.02 -17.67 -22.14
C GLU A 14 12.80 -18.75 -21.38
N ARG A 15 12.73 -19.99 -21.86
CA ARG A 15 13.54 -21.10 -21.34
C ARG A 15 14.71 -21.33 -22.30
N VAL A 16 15.92 -21.31 -21.75
CA VAL A 16 17.16 -21.62 -22.48
C VAL A 16 17.79 -22.82 -21.79
N GLY A 17 17.53 -24.02 -22.34
CA GLY A 17 17.86 -25.30 -21.71
C GLY A 17 17.22 -25.46 -20.33
N ALA A 18 18.05 -25.71 -19.32
CA ALA A 18 17.59 -25.82 -17.92
C ALA A 18 17.24 -24.47 -17.27
N LYS A 19 17.71 -23.33 -17.81
CA LYS A 19 17.54 -22.00 -17.20
C LYS A 19 16.32 -21.27 -17.74
N VAL A 20 15.72 -20.44 -16.88
CA VAL A 20 14.62 -19.54 -17.24
C VAL A 20 15.11 -18.10 -17.16
N ARG A 21 15.02 -17.38 -18.27
CA ARG A 21 15.38 -15.96 -18.35
C ARG A 21 14.12 -15.10 -18.39
N LYS A 22 14.04 -14.12 -17.49
CA LYS A 22 12.89 -13.22 -17.33
C LYS A 22 13.28 -11.80 -17.72
N ARG A 23 12.45 -11.12 -18.51
CA ARG A 23 12.60 -9.70 -18.83
C ARG A 23 11.45 -8.93 -18.20
N TYR A 24 11.79 -8.00 -17.32
CA TYR A 24 10.83 -7.15 -16.61
C TYR A 24 10.74 -5.77 -17.28
N ASP A 25 9.61 -5.09 -17.11
CA ASP A 25 9.46 -3.69 -17.49
C ASP A 25 10.14 -2.77 -16.48
N ALA A 26 10.20 -1.47 -16.82
CA ALA A 26 10.58 -0.45 -15.87
C ALA A 26 9.52 -0.38 -14.74
N PRO A 27 9.92 -0.30 -13.46
CA PRO A 27 8.98 -0.18 -12.36
C PRO A 27 8.10 1.07 -12.52
N GLN A 28 6.78 0.87 -12.58
CA GLN A 28 5.80 1.96 -12.65
C GLN A 28 4.66 1.72 -11.67
N THR A 29 4.08 2.82 -11.17
CA THR A 29 2.86 2.74 -10.36
C THR A 29 1.69 2.31 -11.24
N PRO A 30 0.70 1.58 -10.70
CA PRO A 30 -0.51 1.24 -11.45
C PRO A 30 -1.19 2.46 -12.08
N TYR A 31 -1.25 3.60 -11.38
CA TYR A 31 -1.77 4.86 -11.93
C TYR A 31 -0.97 5.31 -13.17
N ARG A 32 0.36 5.41 -13.08
CA ARG A 32 1.20 5.82 -14.22
C ARG A 32 1.06 4.88 -15.41
N ARG A 33 0.99 3.57 -15.15
CA ARG A 33 0.79 2.56 -16.19
C ARG A 33 -0.59 2.72 -16.86
N LEU A 34 -1.64 2.98 -16.09
CA LEU A 34 -2.99 3.19 -16.59
C LEU A 34 -3.09 4.45 -17.46
N ILE A 35 -2.45 5.55 -17.05
CA ILE A 35 -2.37 6.77 -17.86
C ILE A 35 -1.57 6.54 -19.15
N ALA A 36 -0.43 5.85 -19.06
CA ALA A 36 0.41 5.53 -20.22
C ALA A 36 -0.28 4.57 -21.22
N LEU A 37 -1.22 3.75 -20.76
CA LEU A 37 -2.02 2.86 -21.61
C LEU A 37 -2.97 3.65 -22.53
N GLY A 38 -3.36 4.87 -22.17
CA GLY A 38 -4.22 5.73 -23.01
C GLY A 38 -5.65 5.21 -23.21
N ALA A 39 -6.06 4.16 -22.49
CA ALA A 39 -7.37 3.52 -22.64
C ALA A 39 -8.53 4.27 -21.94
N LEU A 40 -8.24 5.41 -21.31
CA LEU A 40 -9.23 6.20 -20.56
C LEU A 40 -9.69 7.41 -21.36
N ASP A 41 -10.96 7.77 -21.19
CA ASP A 41 -11.46 9.05 -21.67
C ASP A 41 -10.81 10.22 -20.90
N LYS A 42 -10.76 11.39 -21.55
CA LYS A 42 -10.09 12.58 -20.99
C LYS A 42 -10.66 12.99 -19.63
N LYS A 43 -11.97 12.81 -19.41
CA LYS A 43 -12.64 13.19 -18.16
C LYS A 43 -12.22 12.26 -17.01
N THR A 44 -12.19 10.94 -17.25
CA THR A 44 -11.72 9.98 -16.24
C THR A 44 -10.23 10.14 -15.94
N ALA A 45 -9.40 10.37 -16.96
CA ALA A 45 -7.97 10.62 -16.77
C ALA A 45 -7.73 11.87 -15.90
N ALA A 46 -8.46 12.96 -16.15
CA ALA A 46 -8.37 14.19 -15.35
C ALA A 46 -8.83 13.97 -13.90
N ARG A 47 -9.94 13.25 -13.69
CA ARG A 47 -10.43 12.90 -12.35
C ARG A 47 -9.38 12.09 -11.57
N LEU A 48 -8.79 11.06 -12.19
CA LEU A 48 -7.76 10.25 -11.57
C LEU A 48 -6.50 11.05 -11.27
N GLY A 49 -6.15 12.02 -12.12
CA GLY A 49 -5.05 12.96 -11.86
C GLY A 49 -5.30 13.82 -10.63
N ALA A 50 -6.51 14.38 -10.49
CA ALA A 50 -6.89 15.15 -9.32
C ALA A 50 -6.89 14.29 -8.04
N GLU A 51 -7.41 13.06 -8.11
CA GLU A 51 -7.41 12.12 -6.99
C GLU A 51 -5.98 11.70 -6.59
N TYR A 52 -5.12 11.41 -7.57
CA TYR A 52 -3.71 11.07 -7.32
C TYR A 52 -2.96 12.22 -6.64
N LEU A 53 -3.22 13.47 -7.02
CA LEU A 53 -2.62 14.65 -6.39
C LEU A 53 -3.20 14.93 -4.98
N ALA A 54 -4.50 14.69 -4.79
CA ALA A 54 -5.15 14.87 -3.49
C ALA A 54 -4.74 13.81 -2.47
N LEU A 55 -4.46 12.58 -2.90
CA LEU A 55 -3.96 11.52 -2.03
C LEU A 55 -2.48 11.72 -1.73
N ASN A 56 -2.17 12.33 -0.59
CA ASN A 56 -0.80 12.41 -0.08
C ASN A 56 -0.40 11.10 0.64
N PRO A 57 0.43 10.23 0.05
CA PRO A 57 0.76 8.93 0.63
C PRO A 57 1.51 9.05 1.96
N ALA A 58 2.29 10.11 2.17
CA ALA A 58 2.98 10.34 3.44
C ALA A 58 1.99 10.69 4.55
N GLU A 59 0.98 11.48 4.23
CA GLU A 59 -0.08 11.83 5.17
C GLU A 59 -0.93 10.60 5.55
N LEU A 60 -1.33 9.80 4.55
CA LEU A 60 -2.06 8.54 4.81
C LEU A 60 -1.26 7.62 5.74
N ARG A 61 0.06 7.51 5.52
CA ARG A 61 0.94 6.70 6.36
C ARG A 61 1.01 7.23 7.80
N ARG A 62 1.12 8.54 7.98
CA ARG A 62 1.12 9.18 9.33
C ARG A 62 -0.17 8.85 10.07
N ARG A 63 -1.33 9.08 9.43
CA ARG A 63 -2.65 8.79 10.02
C ARG A 63 -2.80 7.32 10.42
N LEU A 64 -2.34 6.40 9.58
CA LEU A 64 -2.36 4.96 9.89
C LEU A 64 -1.52 4.65 11.13
N THR A 65 -0.27 5.11 11.16
CA THR A 65 0.65 4.86 12.27
C THR A 65 0.16 5.51 13.58
N ASP A 66 -0.47 6.68 13.51
CA ASP A 66 -1.07 7.31 14.68
C ASP A 66 -2.25 6.51 15.24
N ASN A 67 -3.07 5.95 14.36
CA ASN A 67 -4.17 5.07 14.76
C ASN A 67 -3.65 3.77 15.37
N GLU A 68 -2.62 3.15 14.80
CA GLU A 68 -1.97 1.97 15.37
C GLU A 68 -1.46 2.25 16.79
N LYS A 69 -0.79 3.38 17.03
CA LYS A 69 -0.32 3.80 18.36
C LYS A 69 -1.48 3.97 19.35
N LYS A 70 -2.58 4.60 18.93
CA LYS A 70 -3.78 4.77 19.78
C LYS A 70 -4.36 3.42 20.19
N LEU A 71 -4.50 2.49 19.24
CA LEU A 71 -4.98 1.14 19.50
C LEU A 71 -4.06 0.39 20.46
N MET A 72 -2.75 0.43 20.24
CA MET A 72 -1.77 -0.19 21.14
C MET A 72 -1.85 0.37 22.56
N ARG A 73 -1.99 1.69 22.72
CA ARG A 73 -2.15 2.33 24.02
C ARG A 73 -3.41 1.84 24.74
N MET A 74 -4.55 1.76 24.04
CA MET A 74 -5.80 1.28 24.63
C MET A 74 -5.70 -0.18 25.07
N CYS A 75 -5.09 -1.05 24.25
CA CYS A 75 -4.88 -2.45 24.61
C CYS A 75 -3.95 -2.60 25.82
N SER A 76 -2.84 -1.85 25.86
CA SER A 76 -1.90 -1.88 26.99
C SER A 76 -2.57 -1.46 28.31
N LEU A 77 -3.36 -0.38 28.28
CA LEU A 77 -4.11 0.08 29.45
C LEU A 77 -5.13 -0.96 29.92
N LYS A 78 -5.87 -1.59 29.00
CA LYS A 78 -6.85 -2.65 29.32
C LYS A 78 -6.21 -3.89 29.95
N THR A 79 -5.02 -4.27 29.49
CA THR A 79 -4.26 -5.39 30.08
C THR A 79 -3.78 -5.05 31.49
N GLN A 80 -3.34 -3.81 31.71
CA GLN A 80 -2.85 -3.35 33.02
C GLN A 80 -3.97 -3.26 34.06
N THR A 81 -5.18 -2.81 33.67
CA THR A 81 -6.34 -2.77 34.57
C THR A 81 -6.78 -4.17 34.97
N ARG A 82 -6.87 -5.11 34.01
CA ARG A 82 -7.17 -6.52 34.30
C ARG A 82 -6.14 -7.17 35.24
N GLY A 83 -4.85 -6.90 35.03
CA GLY A 83 -3.79 -7.44 35.90
C GLY A 83 -3.91 -6.95 37.35
N ARG A 84 -4.30 -5.69 37.54
CA ARG A 84 -4.56 -5.11 38.88
C ARG A 84 -5.79 -5.72 39.55
N GLU A 85 -6.88 -5.92 38.82
CA GLU A 85 -8.11 -6.54 39.35
C GLU A 85 -7.88 -7.99 39.82
N VAL A 86 -7.10 -8.77 39.06
CA VAL A 86 -6.74 -10.15 39.44
C VAL A 86 -5.83 -10.17 40.67
N ALA A 87 -4.85 -9.26 40.76
CA ALA A 87 -3.96 -9.16 41.92
C ALA A 87 -4.64 -8.64 43.20
N ALA A 88 -5.82 -8.00 43.09
CA ALA A 88 -6.58 -7.51 44.24
C ALA A 88 -7.58 -8.54 44.80
N THR A 89 -7.81 -9.65 44.08
CA THR A 89 -8.80 -10.68 44.43
C THR A 89 -8.16 -12.00 44.91
N GLY A 90 -6.82 -12.10 44.88
CA GLY A 90 -6.04 -13.23 45.41
C GLY A 90 -5.17 -12.80 46.59
#